data_AF-A0A7R8NFF9-F1
#
_entry.id   AF-A0A7R8NFF9-F1
#
_cell.length_a   1.000
_cell.length_b   1.000
_cell.length_c   1.000
_cell.angle_alpha   90.00
_cell.angle_beta   90.00
_cell.angle_gamma   90.00
#
_symmetry.space_group_name_H-M   'P 1'
#
loop_
_entity.id
_entity.type
_entity.pdbx_description
1 polymer ?
#
loop_
_entity_poly.entity_id
_entity_poly.type
_entity_poly.pdbx_seq_one_letter_code
_entity_poly.pdbx_strand_id
1 'polypeptide(L)'
;MNTWNTYTWKPALAKAGVILPRAEGAKAWQWAAAPKDGFHVLRHTYASIMLEAGESVVTQARWLGHSSPAITLGYYAHFMPEAGNKGRGAIDGLLGERGRSAC
;
A
#
# COMPACT_ATOMS: atom_id res chain seq x y z
N MET A 1 24.81 -1.79 -0.86
CA MET A 1 24.27 -2.67 0.20
C MET A 1 23.25 -1.87 1.00
N ASN A 2 21.97 -2.30 1.09
CA ASN A 2 21.04 -1.68 2.03
C ASN A 2 21.40 -2.16 3.44
N THR A 3 22.14 -1.33 4.19
CA THR A 3 22.61 -1.59 5.55
C THR A 3 21.47 -2.07 6.44
N TRP A 4 20.32 -1.40 6.39
CA TRP A 4 19.21 -1.71 7.27
C TRP A 4 18.50 -3.04 6.92
N ASN A 5 18.32 -3.35 5.64
CA ASN A 5 17.78 -4.65 5.20
C ASN A 5 18.66 -5.81 5.66
N THR A 6 19.97 -5.62 5.62
CA THR A 6 20.96 -6.65 5.94
C THR A 6 21.08 -6.89 7.43
N TYR A 7 21.10 -5.82 8.23
CA TYR A 7 21.41 -5.89 9.67
C TYR A 7 20.19 -5.82 10.59
N THR A 8 19.02 -5.41 10.09
CA THR A 8 17.81 -5.27 10.92
C THR A 8 16.66 -6.08 10.37
N TRP A 9 16.31 -5.93 9.09
CA TRP A 9 15.10 -6.55 8.53
C TRP A 9 15.18 -8.07 8.41
N LYS A 10 16.20 -8.58 7.72
CA LYS A 10 16.36 -10.01 7.49
C LYS A 10 16.54 -10.80 8.80
N PRO A 11 17.29 -10.31 9.80
CA PRO A 11 17.27 -10.89 11.14
C PRO A 11 15.88 -10.93 11.78
N ALA A 12 15.10 -9.84 11.67
CA ALA A 12 13.75 -9.80 12.23
C ALA A 12 12.82 -10.82 11.55
N LEU A 13 12.88 -10.92 10.22
CA LEU A 13 12.11 -11.93 9.46
C LEU A 13 12.50 -13.36 9.84
N ALA A 14 13.80 -13.64 10.01
CA ALA A 14 14.26 -14.95 10.44
C ALA A 14 13.80 -15.28 11.87
N LYS A 15 13.87 -14.29 12.78
CA LYS A 15 13.37 -14.44 14.16
C LYS A 15 11.86 -14.68 14.21
N ALA A 16 11.11 -14.06 13.31
CA ALA A 16 9.66 -14.27 13.15
C ALA A 16 9.30 -15.57 12.41
N GLY A 17 10.29 -16.36 11.94
CA GLY A 17 10.06 -17.60 11.20
C GLY A 17 9.57 -17.42 9.77
N VAL A 18 9.60 -16.19 9.23
CA VAL A 18 9.13 -15.89 7.86
C VAL A 18 10.13 -16.37 6.82
N ILE A 19 11.43 -16.32 7.14
CA ILE A 19 12.52 -16.85 6.32
C ILE A 19 13.39 -17.78 7.15
N LEU A 20 14.11 -18.68 6.48
CA LEU A 20 15.08 -19.52 7.15
C LEU A 20 16.19 -18.68 7.81
N PRO A 21 16.68 -19.11 8.98
CA PRO A 21 17.83 -18.48 9.60
C PRO A 21 19.05 -18.56 8.69
N ARG A 22 19.93 -17.55 8.81
CA ARG A 22 21.18 -17.52 8.06
C ARG A 22 22.04 -18.71 8.46
N ALA A 23 22.65 -19.37 7.47
CA ALA A 23 23.60 -20.45 7.70
C ALA A 23 24.77 -19.99 8.58
N GLU A 24 25.24 -20.91 9.43
CA GLU A 24 26.40 -20.68 10.28
C GLU A 24 27.64 -20.40 9.42
N GLY A 25 28.43 -19.38 9.78
CA GLY A 25 29.60 -18.94 9.01
C GLY A 25 29.30 -18.08 7.75
N ALA A 26 28.04 -17.91 7.34
CA ALA A 26 27.70 -17.07 6.19
C ALA A 26 27.90 -15.57 6.47
N LYS A 27 28.29 -14.81 5.45
CA LYS A 27 28.47 -13.36 5.51
C LYS A 27 27.15 -12.65 5.80
N ALA A 28 27.25 -11.44 6.36
CA ALA A 28 26.08 -10.69 6.82
C ALA A 28 25.01 -10.44 5.74
N TRP A 29 25.39 -10.36 4.47
CA TRP A 29 24.49 -10.12 3.34
C TRP A 29 23.92 -11.38 2.69
N GLN A 30 24.37 -12.57 3.09
CA GLN A 30 23.95 -13.84 2.50
C GLN A 30 22.68 -14.37 3.19
N TRP A 31 21.62 -13.58 3.13
CA TRP A 31 20.29 -13.99 3.60
C TRP A 31 19.49 -14.68 2.50
N ALA A 32 18.57 -15.56 2.89
CA ALA A 32 17.60 -16.14 1.97
C ALA A 32 16.83 -15.04 1.21
N ALA A 33 16.64 -15.25 -0.08
CA ALA A 33 15.81 -14.37 -0.90
C ALA A 33 14.37 -14.41 -0.34
N ALA A 34 13.80 -13.23 -0.12
CA ALA A 34 12.39 -13.11 0.26
C ALA A 34 11.81 -11.87 -0.42
N PRO A 35 11.56 -11.96 -1.74
CA PRO A 35 11.06 -10.82 -2.50
C PRO A 35 9.67 -10.39 -2.03
N LYS A 36 8.81 -11.37 -1.71
CA LYS A 36 7.44 -11.16 -1.22
C LYS A 36 7.37 -10.59 0.19
N ASP A 37 8.40 -10.82 1.01
CA ASP A 37 8.49 -10.34 2.40
C ASP A 37 9.52 -9.20 2.53
N GLY A 38 9.90 -8.59 1.41
CA GLY A 38 10.78 -7.44 1.37
C GLY A 38 10.07 -6.15 1.77
N PHE A 39 10.83 -5.07 1.91
CA PHE A 39 10.29 -3.75 2.28
C PHE A 39 9.19 -3.22 1.38
N HIS A 40 9.17 -3.67 0.13
CA HIS A 40 8.14 -3.29 -0.80
C HIS A 40 6.74 -3.68 -0.31
N VAL A 41 6.63 -4.71 0.53
CA VAL A 41 5.35 -5.09 1.14
C VAL A 41 4.78 -3.98 2.04
N LEU A 42 5.63 -3.25 2.77
CA LEU A 42 5.18 -2.14 3.62
C LEU A 42 4.62 -0.99 2.78
N ARG A 43 5.25 -0.72 1.63
CA ARG A 43 4.76 0.27 0.67
C ARG A 43 3.39 -0.16 0.10
N HIS A 44 3.21 -1.45 -0.18
CA HIS A 44 1.91 -1.98 -0.57
C HIS A 44 0.87 -1.83 0.54
N THR A 45 1.19 -2.21 1.78
CA THR A 45 0.28 -2.09 2.94
C THR A 45 -0.19 -0.66 3.14
N TYR A 46 0.74 0.31 3.18
CA TYR A 46 0.40 1.73 3.29
C TYR A 46 -0.54 2.14 2.15
N ALA A 47 -0.21 1.74 0.93
CA ALA A 47 -0.97 2.16 -0.23
C ALA A 47 -2.40 1.58 -0.28
N SER A 48 -2.55 0.32 0.11
CA SER A 48 -3.85 -0.35 0.23
C SER A 48 -4.74 0.34 1.26
N ILE A 49 -4.22 0.61 2.47
CA ILE A 49 -4.99 1.24 3.55
C ILE A 49 -5.49 2.64 3.15
N MET A 50 -4.63 3.46 2.54
CA MET A 50 -5.02 4.82 2.13
C MET A 50 -6.10 4.78 1.04
N LEU A 51 -6.01 3.86 0.09
CA LEU A 51 -7.00 3.73 -0.98
C LEU A 51 -8.32 3.15 -0.48
N GLU A 52 -8.28 2.19 0.45
CA GLU A 52 -9.47 1.67 1.12
C GLU A 52 -10.20 2.77 1.93
N ALA A 53 -9.45 3.64 2.60
CA ALA A 53 -10.00 4.83 3.25
C ALA A 53 -10.60 5.87 2.27
N GLY A 54 -10.42 5.66 0.95
CA GLY A 54 -10.94 6.49 -0.12
C GLY A 54 -10.12 7.75 -0.37
N GLU A 55 -8.80 7.69 -0.16
CA GLU A 55 -7.86 8.72 -0.60
C GLU A 55 -7.81 8.81 -2.14
N SER A 56 -7.42 9.97 -2.66
CA SER A 56 -7.27 10.16 -4.10
C SER A 56 -6.07 9.36 -4.65
N VAL A 57 -6.32 8.59 -5.70
CA VAL A 57 -5.28 7.84 -6.44
C VAL A 57 -4.16 8.76 -6.93
N VAL A 58 -4.48 10.01 -7.29
CA VAL A 58 -3.50 11.01 -7.73
C VAL A 58 -2.62 11.47 -6.58
N THR A 59 -3.20 11.76 -5.43
CA THR A 59 -2.46 12.13 -4.21
C THR A 59 -1.52 11.00 -3.79
N GLN A 60 -2.05 9.78 -3.77
CA GLN A 60 -1.29 8.58 -3.44
C GLN A 60 -0.13 8.33 -4.42
N ALA A 61 -0.37 8.46 -5.72
CA ALA A 61 0.69 8.36 -6.72
C ALA A 61 1.84 9.35 -6.46
N ARG A 62 1.49 10.58 -6.05
CA ARG A 62 2.46 11.63 -5.72
C ARG A 62 3.29 11.29 -4.48
N TRP A 63 2.67 10.84 -3.39
CA TRP A 63 3.37 10.42 -2.17
C TRP A 63 4.29 9.22 -2.39
N LEU A 64 3.84 8.29 -3.23
CA LEU A 64 4.63 7.14 -3.62
C LEU A 64 5.76 7.52 -4.61
N GLY A 65 5.71 8.70 -5.21
CA GLY A 65 6.69 9.14 -6.21
C GLY A 65 6.54 8.41 -7.55
N HIS A 66 5.33 7.97 -7.90
CA HIS A 66 5.03 7.41 -9.21
C HIS A 66 5.01 8.53 -10.26
N SER A 67 5.63 8.27 -11.41
CA SER A 67 5.64 9.20 -12.55
C SER A 67 4.26 9.41 -13.18
N SER A 68 3.32 8.49 -12.94
CA SER A 68 1.94 8.58 -13.39
C SER A 68 0.97 7.91 -12.41
N PRO A 69 -0.22 8.50 -12.17
CA PRO A 69 -1.28 7.86 -11.39
C PRO A 69 -1.77 6.53 -11.97
N ALA A 70 -1.59 6.30 -13.27
CA ALA A 70 -1.93 5.03 -13.92
C ALA A 70 -1.14 3.84 -13.33
N ILE A 71 0.09 4.09 -12.85
CA ILE A 71 0.91 3.08 -12.17
C ILE A 71 0.21 2.66 -10.87
N THR A 72 -0.20 3.63 -10.04
CA THR A 72 -0.93 3.36 -8.80
C THR A 72 -2.24 2.61 -9.08
N LEU A 73 -3.00 3.04 -10.08
CA LEU A 73 -4.25 2.41 -10.45
C LEU A 73 -4.04 0.94 -10.87
N GLY A 74 -3.03 0.68 -11.72
CA GLY A 74 -2.73 -0.68 -12.17
C GLY A 74 -2.39 -1.66 -11.04
N TYR A 75 -1.69 -1.19 -10.00
CA TYR A 75 -1.31 -2.05 -8.86
C TYR A 75 -2.39 -2.15 -7.78
N TYR A 76 -3.20 -1.11 -7.56
CA TYR A 76 -4.04 -1.03 -6.36
C TYR A 76 -5.55 -0.92 -6.63
N ALA A 77 -6.01 -0.94 -7.88
CA ALA A 77 -7.44 -0.83 -8.20
C ALA A 77 -8.34 -1.84 -7.46
N HIS A 78 -7.81 -3.02 -7.10
CA HIS A 78 -8.55 -4.05 -6.37
C HIS A 78 -8.86 -3.70 -4.90
N PHE A 79 -8.18 -2.72 -4.32
CA PHE A 79 -8.47 -2.18 -2.97
C PHE A 79 -9.53 -1.07 -2.97
N MET A 80 -10.15 -0.83 -4.12
CA MET A 80 -11.18 0.18 -4.32
C MET A 80 -12.58 -0.42 -4.62
N PRO A 81 -13.03 -1.53 -3.99
CA PRO A 81 -14.30 -2.17 -4.36
C PRO A 81 -15.53 -1.27 -4.10
N GLU A 82 -15.40 -0.30 -3.19
CA GLU A 82 -16.45 0.67 -2.82
C GLU A 82 -16.15 2.10 -3.30
N ALA A 83 -15.08 2.30 -4.10
CA ALA A 83 -14.74 3.62 -4.63
C ALA A 83 -15.81 4.12 -5.59
N GLY A 84 -16.77 4.85 -5.03
CA GLY A 84 -17.99 5.25 -5.71
C GLY A 84 -19.12 5.52 -4.72
N ASN A 85 -19.13 4.88 -3.54
CA ASN A 85 -20.13 5.17 -2.50
C ASN A 85 -20.05 6.60 -1.98
N LYS A 86 -18.84 7.13 -1.76
CA LYS A 86 -18.66 8.56 -1.45
C LYS A 86 -19.18 9.47 -2.57
N GLY A 87 -18.95 9.10 -3.83
CA GLY A 87 -19.45 9.84 -4.99
C GLY A 87 -20.97 9.81 -5.09
N ARG A 88 -21.58 8.64 -4.87
CA ARG A 88 -23.04 8.47 -4.78
C ARG A 88 -23.62 9.33 -3.66
N GLY A 89 -23.10 9.22 -2.44
CA GLY A 89 -23.56 10.03 -1.31
C GLY A 89 -23.44 11.54 -1.56
N ALA A 90 -22.40 12.00 -2.25
CA ALA A 90 -22.25 13.41 -2.63
C ALA A 90 -23.33 13.88 -3.63
N ILE A 91 -23.62 13.05 -4.65
CA ILE A 91 -24.69 13.34 -5.62
C ILE A 91 -26.07 13.26 -4.97
N ASP A 92 -26.31 12.24 -4.13
CA ASP A 92 -27.56 12.07 -3.38
C ASP A 92 -27.80 13.24 -2.43
N GLY A 93 -26.76 13.74 -1.75
CA GLY A 93 -26.84 14.97 -0.95
C GLY A 93 -27.20 16.19 -1.79
N LEU A 94 -26.49 16.42 -2.90
CA LEU A 94 -26.75 17.54 -3.81
C LEU A 94 -28.16 17.53 -4.41
N LEU A 95 -28.67 16.35 -4.75
CA LEU A 95 -30.00 16.18 -5.32
C LEU A 95 -31.10 16.19 -4.24
N GLY A 96 -30.82 15.63 -3.06
CA GLY A 96 -31.72 15.61 -1.91
C GLY A 96 -31.96 16.99 -1.29
N GLU A 97 -30.95 17.86 -1.25
CA GLU A 97 -31.12 19.26 -0.81
C GLU A 97 -31.98 20.07 -1.77
N ARG A 98 -31.83 19.86 -3.09
CA ARG A 98 -32.65 20.54 -4.10
C ARG A 98 -34.12 20.09 -4.12
N GLY A 99 -34.40 18.85 -3.70
CA GLY A 99 -35.77 18.35 -3.58
C GLY A 99 -36.55 18.87 -2.37
N ARG A 100 -35.87 19.40 -1.34
CA ARG A 100 -36.49 19.84 -0.08
C ARG A 100 -36.72 21.36 0.02
N SER A 101 -36.18 22.14 -0.92
CA SER A 101 -36.36 23.60 -0.96
C SER A 101 -37.57 24.07 -1.78
N ALA A 102 -38.40 23.16 -2.28
CA ALA A 102 -39.60 23.46 -3.04
C ALA A 102 -40.86 23.08 -2.25
N CYS A 103 -41.16 23.83 -1.18
CA CYS A 103 -42.48 24.06 -0.61
C CYS A 103 -42.41 25.27 0.33
#